data_AF-A0A0D7AF78-F1
#
_entry.id   AF-A0A0D7AF78-F1
#
_cell.length_a   1.000
_cell.length_b   1.000
_cell.length_c   1.000
_cell.angle_alpha   90.00
_cell.angle_beta   90.00
_cell.angle_gamma   90.00
#
_symmetry.space_group_name_H-M   'P 1'
#
loop_
_entity.id
_entity.type
_entity.pdbx_description
1 polymer ?
#
loop_
_entity_poly.entity_id
_entity_poly.type
_entity_poly.pdbx_seq_one_letter_code
_entity_poly.pdbx_strand_id
1 'polypeptide(L)' 'MRDTFVWNLNDPVVTPEMFAQLLVDDYKLSNHHFVIIVKSIKEQLSDYQSYMTPYE' A
#
# COMPACT_ATOMS: atom_id res chain seq x y z
N MET A 1 9.64 13.02 -1.96
CA MET A 1 8.92 12.65 -3.20
C MET A 1 7.53 12.20 -2.78
N ARG A 2 6.47 12.67 -3.45
CA ARG A 2 5.09 12.28 -3.15
C ARG A 2 4.54 11.59 -4.38
N ASP A 3 4.26 10.30 -4.26
CA ASP A 3 3.53 9.53 -5.27
C ASP A 3 2.06 9.37 -4.88
N THR A 4 1.21 9.13 -5.87
CA THR A 4 -0.21 8.89 -5.67
C THR A 4 -0.68 7.91 -6.73
N PHE A 5 -1.42 6.90 -6.29
CA PHE A 5 -1.98 5.85 -7.13
C PHE A 5 -3.36 5.45 -6.60
N VAL A 6 -4.11 4.70 -7.40
CA VAL A 6 -5.39 4.12 -7.00
C VAL A 6 -5.16 2.65 -6.68
N TRP A 7 -5.77 2.17 -5.60
CA TRP A 7 -5.68 0.78 -5.18
C TRP A 7 -7.06 0.12 -5.26
N ASN A 8 -7.11 -1.08 -5.83
CA ASN A 8 -8.30 -1.94 -5.75
C ASN A 8 -8.21 -2.80 -4.48
N LEU A 9 -9.10 -2.58 -3.52
CA LEU A 9 -9.12 -3.34 -2.26
C LEU A 9 -9.25 -4.87 -2.49
N ASN A 10 -9.92 -5.25 -3.57
CA ASN A 10 -10.18 -6.66 -3.91
C ASN A 10 -9.22 -7.20 -4.98
N ASP A 11 -8.07 -6.56 -5.18
CA ASP A 11 -7.05 -7.06 -6.11
C ASP A 11 -6.52 -8.43 -5.64
N PRO A 12 -6.69 -9.52 -6.42
CA PRO A 12 -6.24 -10.84 -6.01
C PRO A 12 -4.78 -11.13 -6.39
N VAL A 13 -4.13 -10.22 -7.14
CA VAL A 13 -2.83 -10.48 -7.78
C VAL A 13 -1.71 -9.65 -7.18
N VAL A 14 -1.94 -8.35 -6.95
CA VAL A 14 -0.90 -7.43 -6.49
C VAL A 14 -1.03 -7.18 -4.99
N THR A 15 -0.08 -7.70 -4.21
CA THR A 15 -0.02 -7.41 -2.77
C THR A 15 0.71 -6.09 -2.51
N PRO A 16 0.42 -5.39 -1.39
CA PRO A 16 1.16 -4.19 -0.98
C PRO A 16 2.67 -4.41 -0.91
N GLU A 17 3.12 -5.59 -0.47
CA GLU A 17 4.52 -5.99 -0.42
C GLU A 17 5.13 -6.06 -1.83
N MET A 18 4.44 -6.73 -2.76
CA MET A 18 4.95 -6.88 -4.12
C MET A 18 5.05 -5.51 -4.82
N PHE A 19 4.05 -4.66 -4.63
CA PHE A 19 4.06 -3.28 -5.14
C PHE A 19 5.18 -2.44 -4.51
N ALA A 20 5.36 -2.50 -3.19
CA ALA A 20 6.41 -1.75 -2.50
C ALA A 20 7.81 -2.18 -2.92
N GLN A 21 8.02 -3.48 -3.19
CA GLN A 21 9.30 -3.97 -3.69
C GLN A 21 9.62 -3.40 -5.07
N LEU A 22 8.66 -3.43 -6.00
CA LEU A 22 8.83 -2.84 -7.33
C LEU A 22 9.18 -1.35 -7.25
N LEU A 23 8.48 -0.60 -6.37
CA LEU A 23 8.72 0.83 -6.20
C LEU A 23 10.11 1.11 -5.61
N VAL A 24 10.55 0.33 -4.64
CA VAL A 24 11.90 0.45 -4.07
C VAL A 24 12.97 0.16 -5.12
N ASP A 25 12.78 -0.86 -5.96
CA ASP A 25 13.73 -1.25 -6.99
C ASP A 25 13.81 -0.21 -8.12
N ASP A 26 12.66 0.29 -8.60
CA ASP A 26 12.57 1.28 -9.68
C ASP A 26 13.22 2.62 -9.28
N TYR A 27 12.96 3.07 -8.05
CA TYR A 27 13.51 4.31 -7.52
C TYR A 27 14.86 4.15 -6.81
N LYS A 28 15.41 2.92 -6.78
CA LYS A 28 16.67 2.57 -6.10
C LYS A 28 16.74 3.05 -4.65
N LEU A 29 15.63 2.87 -3.93
CA LEU A 29 15.50 3.27 -2.54
C LEU A 29 16.13 2.23 -1.60
N SER A 30 16.36 2.62 -0.34
CA SER A 30 16.80 1.66 0.68
C SER A 30 15.64 0.76 1.14
N ASN A 31 15.96 -0.45 1.61
CA ASN A 31 15.00 -1.39 2.20
C ASN A 31 14.19 -0.82 3.38
N HIS A 32 14.64 0.27 3.99
CA HIS A 32 13.84 0.97 5.01
C HIS A 32 12.53 1.54 4.42
N HIS A 33 12.58 2.02 3.17
CA HIS A 33 11.41 2.57 2.49
C HIS A 33 10.38 1.49 2.17
N PHE A 34 10.80 0.25 1.91
CA PHE A 34 9.88 -0.88 1.71
C PHE A 34 8.89 -0.99 2.88
N VAL A 35 9.41 -1.02 4.11
CA VAL A 35 8.57 -1.18 5.32
C VAL A 35 7.62 -0.01 5.49
N ILE A 36 8.08 1.21 5.21
CA ILE A 36 7.26 2.42 5.30
C ILE A 36 6.12 2.40 4.27
N ILE A 37 6.42 2.05 3.02
CA ILE A 37 5.45 2.03 1.92
C ILE A 37 4.39 0.96 2.20
N VAL A 38 4.79 -0.27 2.54
CA VAL A 38 3.85 -1.36 2.87
C VAL A 38 2.93 -0.95 4.01
N LYS A 39 3.49 -0.37 5.08
CA LYS A 39 2.71 0.08 6.23
C LYS A 39 1.71 1.16 5.83
N SER A 40 2.15 2.17 5.07
CA SER A 40 1.30 3.27 4.63
C SER A 40 0.14 2.83 3.74
N ILE A 41 0.35 1.83 2.87
CA ILE A 41 -0.72 1.25 2.04
C ILE A 41 -1.72 0.53 2.94
N LYS A 42 -1.24 -0.37 3.83
CA LYS A 42 -2.12 -1.16 4.70
C LYS A 42 -2.94 -0.31 5.66
N GLU A 43 -2.37 0.76 6.20
CA GLU A 43 -3.10 1.72 7.06
C GLU A 43 -4.25 2.37 6.28
N GLN A 44 -4.00 2.89 5.08
CA GLN A 44 -5.05 3.50 4.26
C GLN A 44 -6.15 2.51 3.84
N LEU A 45 -5.79 1.25 3.54
CA LEU A 45 -6.76 0.21 3.24
C LEU A 45 -7.61 -0.16 4.46
N SER A 46 -6.98 -0.30 5.62
CA SER A 46 -7.66 -0.58 6.90
C SER A 46 -8.63 0.54 7.26
N ASP A 47 -8.20 1.79 7.14
CA ASP A 47 -9.05 2.96 7.38
C ASP A 47 -10.26 2.92 6.45
N TYR A 48 -10.04 2.73 5.15
CA TYR A 48 -11.13 2.62 4.18
C TYR A 48 -12.10 1.47 4.47
N GLN A 49 -11.58 0.29 4.85
CA GLN A 49 -12.42 -0.85 5.27
C GLN A 49 -13.29 -0.49 6.47
N SER A 50 -12.72 0.17 7.49
CA SER A 50 -13.47 0.60 8.68
C SER A 50 -14.61 1.58 8.35
N TYR A 51 -14.41 2.47 7.37
CA TYR A 51 -15.45 3.38 6.89
C TYR A 51 -16.53 2.68 6.06
N MET A 52 -16.17 1.61 5.35
CA MET A 52 -17.10 0.84 4.51
C MET A 52 -17.97 -0.13 5.32
N THR A 53 -17.59 -0.46 6.55
CA THR A 53 -18.42 -1.22 7.50
C THR A 53 -18.88 -0.35 8.68
N PRO A 54 -19.74 0.66 8.48
CA PRO A 54 -20.15 1.56 9.55
C PRO A 54 -21.25 0.98 10.46
N TYR A 55 -21.72 -0.26 10.24
CA TYR A 55 -22.81 -0.87 11.00
C TYR A 55 -22.49 -2.33 11.37
N GLU A 56 -21.86 -2.53 12.52
CA GLU A 56 -22.17 -3.64 13.43
C GLU A 56 -22.81 -3.06 14.70
#